data_AF-A0A919S103-F1
#
_entry.id   AF-A0A919S103-F1
#
_cell.length_a   1.000
_cell.length_b   1.000
_cell.length_c   1.000
_cell.angle_alpha   90.00
_cell.angle_beta   90.00
_cell.angle_gamma   90.00
#
_symmetry.space_group_name_H-M   'P 1'
#
loop_
_entity.id
_entity.type
_entity.pdbx_description
1 polymer ?
#
loop_
_entity_poly.entity_id
_entity_poly.type
_entity_poly.pdbx_seq_one_letter_code
_entity_poly.pdbx_strand_id
1 'polypeptide(L)'
;MLRIIRLVEQYKRVPSEIMGIDDPYLAFCFDEAIAHIQSFMYYNDKGVLKWRKTPHWINEKKQQNNSQLFNSMKENLKRFKNTKR
;
A
#
# COMPACT_ATOMS: atom_id res chain seq x y z
N MET A 1 1.33 -0.92 1.20
CA MET A 1 0.15 -0.21 1.71
C MET A 1 -0.87 0.15 0.63
N LEU A 2 -0.57 0.99 -0.36
CA LEU A 2 -1.53 1.36 -1.43
C LEU A 2 -2.19 0.17 -2.14
N ARG A 3 -1.43 -0.91 -2.39
CA ARG A 3 -1.97 -2.14 -3.00
C ARG A 3 -3.03 -2.81 -2.12
N ILE A 4 -2.84 -2.82 -0.81
CA ILE A 4 -3.78 -3.45 0.14
C ILE A 4 -5.08 -2.64 0.17
N ILE A 5 -4.98 -1.30 0.25
CA ILE A 5 -6.14 -0.39 0.19
C ILE A 5 -6.97 -0.64 -1.07
N ARG A 6 -6.31 -0.82 -2.24
CA ARG A 6 -7.02 -1.14 -3.49
C ARG A 6 -7.69 -2.52 -3.47
N LEU A 7 -7.06 -3.52 -2.85
CA LEU A 7 -7.65 -4.84 -2.69
C LEU A 7 -8.86 -4.79 -1.76
N VAL A 8 -8.81 -4.01 -0.68
CA VAL A 8 -9.95 -3.77 0.23
C VAL A 8 -11.14 -3.18 -0.54
N GLU A 9 -10.93 -2.14 -1.34
CA GLU A 9 -11.99 -1.55 -2.17
C GLU A 9 -12.56 -2.54 -3.19
N GLN A 10 -11.71 -3.37 -3.81
CA GLN A 10 -12.12 -4.33 -4.83
C GLN A 10 -12.89 -5.52 -4.25
N TYR A 11 -12.43 -6.08 -3.13
CA TYR A 11 -12.97 -7.31 -2.54
C TYR A 11 -13.99 -7.06 -1.44
N LYS A 12 -14.14 -5.80 -0.97
CA LYS A 12 -15.04 -5.40 0.13
C LYS A 12 -14.85 -6.24 1.40
N ARG A 13 -13.60 -6.59 1.70
CA ARG A 13 -13.18 -7.33 2.89
C ARG A 13 -12.27 -6.48 3.76
N VAL A 14 -12.21 -6.80 5.06
CA VAL A 14 -11.31 -6.07 5.95
C VAL A 14 -9.85 -6.36 5.60
N PRO A 15 -8.93 -5.39 5.78
CA PRO A 15 -7.54 -5.56 5.41
C PRO A 15 -6.85 -6.76 6.08
N SER A 16 -7.15 -7.02 7.35
CA SER A 16 -6.66 -8.15 8.13
C SER A 16 -7.05 -9.50 7.51
N GLU A 17 -8.29 -9.65 7.05
CA GLU A 17 -8.76 -10.85 6.33
C GLU A 17 -8.04 -11.05 4.99
N ILE A 18 -7.78 -9.97 4.25
CA ILE A 18 -7.04 -10.04 2.97
C ILE A 18 -5.60 -10.49 3.19
N MET A 19 -5.02 -10.13 4.33
CA MET A 19 -3.67 -10.50 4.71
C MET A 19 -3.59 -11.87 5.41
N GLY A 20 -4.72 -12.46 5.79
CA GLY A 20 -4.77 -13.72 6.54
C GLY A 20 -4.15 -13.60 7.93
N ILE A 21 -4.43 -12.51 8.64
CA ILE A 21 -3.94 -12.30 10.01
C ILE A 21 -4.90 -13.00 10.99
N ASP A 22 -4.43 -14.09 11.60
CA ASP A 22 -5.23 -14.88 12.54
C ASP A 22 -5.22 -14.34 13.98
N ASP A 23 -4.20 -13.55 14.35
CA ASP A 23 -4.13 -12.92 15.67
C ASP A 23 -5.13 -11.75 15.79
N PRO A 24 -6.14 -11.81 16.67
CA PRO A 24 -7.19 -10.80 16.74
C PRO A 24 -6.67 -9.40 17.10
N TYR A 25 -5.65 -9.32 17.97
CA TYR A 25 -5.09 -8.04 18.38
C TYR A 25 -4.33 -7.38 17.22
N LEU A 26 -3.45 -8.13 16.55
CA LEU A 26 -2.74 -7.67 15.37
C LEU A 26 -3.70 -7.29 14.23
N ALA A 27 -4.75 -8.08 14.00
CA ALA A 27 -5.78 -7.79 13.01
C ALA A 27 -6.44 -6.43 13.28
N PHE A 28 -6.87 -6.20 14.53
CA PHE A 28 -7.45 -4.93 14.95
C PHE A 28 -6.50 -3.75 14.73
N CYS A 29 -5.26 -3.85 15.21
CA CYS A 29 -4.26 -2.78 15.03
C CYS A 29 -3.97 -2.50 13.56
N PHE A 30 -3.94 -3.53 12.72
CA PHE A 30 -3.68 -3.40 11.29
C PHE A 30 -4.83 -2.71 10.56
N ASP A 31 -6.06 -3.08 10.87
CA ASP A 31 -7.26 -2.48 10.28
C ASP A 31 -7.38 -1.00 10.67
N GLU A 32 -7.17 -0.67 11.95
CA GLU A 32 -7.13 0.72 12.44
C GLU A 32 -6.02 1.53 11.78
N ALA A 33 -4.82 0.97 11.63
CA ALA A 33 -3.73 1.65 10.94
C ALA A 33 -4.09 1.98 9.48
N ILE A 34 -4.79 1.08 8.79
CA ILE A 34 -5.24 1.32 7.42
C ILE A 34 -6.35 2.36 7.37
N ALA A 35 -7.33 2.30 8.25
CA ALA A 35 -8.38 3.30 8.36
C ALA A 35 -7.80 4.70 8.62
N HIS A 36 -6.82 4.78 9.53
CA HIS A 36 -6.07 6.00 9.80
C HIS A 36 -5.37 6.53 8.54
N ILE A 37 -4.67 5.66 7.78
CA ILE A 37 -4.02 6.06 6.52
C ILE A 37 -5.04 6.55 5.49
N GLN A 38 -6.19 5.88 5.35
CA GLN A 38 -7.26 6.27 4.44
C GLN A 38 -7.88 7.61 4.80
N SER A 39 -7.91 7.98 6.08
CA SER A 39 -8.41 9.30 6.52
C SER A 39 -7.62 10.48 5.93
N PHE A 40 -6.35 10.26 5.54
CA PHE A 40 -5.54 11.27 4.85
C PHE A 40 -5.77 11.32 3.35
N MET A 41 -6.60 10.43 2.80
CA MET A 41 -6.97 10.38 1.40
C MET A 41 -8.28 11.16 1.19
N TYR A 42 -8.42 11.82 0.04
CA TYR A 42 -9.64 12.52 -0.33
C TYR A 42 -9.86 12.46 -1.84
N TYR A 43 -11.11 12.49 -2.27
CA TYR A 43 -11.47 12.64 -3.68
C TYR A 43 -11.49 14.13 -4.03
N ASN A 44 -10.87 14.51 -5.13
CA ASN A 44 -11.05 15.85 -5.68
C ASN A 44 -12.37 15.95 -6.48
N ASP A 45 -12.73 17.16 -6.91
CA ASP A 45 -13.95 17.42 -7.71
C ASP A 45 -13.99 16.66 -9.05
N LYS A 46 -12.88 16.07 -9.47
CA LYS A 46 -12.75 15.25 -10.69
C LYS A 46 -12.81 13.74 -10.40
N GLY A 47 -13.12 13.33 -9.18
CA GLY A 47 -13.16 11.93 -8.75
C GLY A 47 -11.79 11.25 -8.64
N VAL A 48 -10.70 12.02 -8.65
CA VAL A 48 -9.33 11.50 -8.52
C VAL A 48 -8.92 11.50 -7.05
N LEU A 49 -8.49 10.33 -6.57
CA LEU A 49 -8.00 10.13 -5.21
C LEU A 49 -6.64 10.82 -5.01
N LYS A 50 -6.58 11.76 -4.05
CA LYS A 50 -5.38 12.51 -3.67
C LYS A 50 -5.12 12.39 -2.17
N TRP A 51 -3.87 12.66 -1.78
CA TRP A 51 -3.43 12.69 -0.39
C TRP A 51 -3.49 14.12 0.15
N ARG A 52 -4.05 14.32 1.35
CA ARG A 52 -4.01 15.62 2.07
C ARG A 52 -2.59 16.01 2.42
N LYS A 53 -1.81 15.02 2.87
CA LYS A 53 -0.37 15.13 3.11
C LYS A 53 0.27 13.91 2.48
N THR A 54 1.14 14.12 1.50
CA THR A 54 1.85 13.01 0.85
C THR A 54 2.69 12.28 1.92
N PRO A 55 2.45 10.98 2.14
CA PRO A 55 3.28 10.21 3.05
C PRO A 55 4.76 10.24 2.64
N HIS A 56 5.66 10.37 3.61
CA HIS A 56 7.10 10.49 3.35
C HIS A 56 7.68 9.26 2.63
N TRP A 57 7.07 8.09 2.80
CA TRP A 57 7.45 6.84 2.14
C TRP A 57 7.00 6.73 0.68
N ILE A 58 6.26 7.71 0.15
CA ILE A 58 5.91 7.80 -1.28
C ILE A 58 6.96 8.58 -2.08
N ASN A 59 7.93 9.23 -1.40
CA ASN A 59 9.05 9.92 -2.03
C ASN A 59 10.15 8.94 -2.47
N GLU A 60 9.81 8.04 -3.39
CA GLU A 60 10.79 7.40 -4.26
C GLU A 60 10.64 8.05 -5.64
N LYS A 61 11.76 8.49 -6.23
CA LYS A 61 11.82 9.17 -7.53
C LYS A 61 10.86 8.52 -8.52
N LYS A 62 9.86 9.26 -9.01
CA LYS A 62 8.94 8.80 -10.06
C LYS A 62 9.77 8.29 -11.23
N GLN A 63 9.69 6.99 -11.50
CA GLN A 63 10.39 6.39 -12.62
C GLN A 63 9.70 6.83 -13.92
N GLN A 64 10.47 7.33 -14.87
CA GLN A 64 9.92 7.99 -16.05
C GLN A 64 9.61 7.01 -17.19
N ASN A 65 10.11 5.77 -17.13
CA ASN A 65 10.00 4.80 -18.22
C ASN A 65 9.67 3.38 -17.72
N ASN A 66 8.92 2.62 -18.52
CA ASN A 66 8.54 1.22 -18.28
C ASN A 66 9.77 0.31 -18.05
N SER A 67 10.89 0.59 -18.73
CA SER A 67 12.15 -0.15 -18.54
C SER A 67 12.75 0.08 -17.15
N GLN A 68 12.68 1.31 -16.63
CA GLN A 68 13.15 1.65 -15.29
C GLN A 68 12.29 0.95 -14.23
N LEU A 69 10.96 0.94 -14.44
CA LEU A 69 10.00 0.25 -13.57
C LEU A 69 10.29 -1.25 -13.48
N PHE A 70 10.54 -1.89 -14.62
CA PHE A 70 10.86 -3.31 -14.64
C PHE A 70 12.17 -3.63 -13.89
N ASN A 71 13.17 -2.77 -14.02
CA ASN A 71 14.44 -2.94 -13.32
C ASN A 71 14.31 -2.73 -11.81
N SER A 72 13.54 -1.73 -11.35
CA SER A 72 13.30 -1.53 -9.92
C SER A 72 12.50 -2.67 -9.28
N MET A 73 11.54 -3.24 -10.01
CA MET A 73 10.82 -4.44 -9.58
C MET A 73 11.75 -5.65 -9.41
N LYS A 74 12.70 -5.86 -10.34
CA LYS A 74 13.70 -6.93 -10.23
C LYS A 74 14.62 -6.74 -9.03
N GLU A 75 15.11 -5.53 -8.80
CA GLU A 75 15.98 -5.22 -7.67
C GLU A 75 15.28 -5.42 -6.32
N ASN A 76 14.02 -5.00 -6.21
CA ASN A 76 13.22 -5.27 -5.02
C ASN A 76 13.03 -6.77 -4.80
N LEU A 77 12.77 -7.55 -5.85
CA LEU A 77 12.63 -9.00 -5.73
C LEU A 77 13.92 -9.67 -5.22
N LYS A 78 15.09 -9.22 -5.70
CA LYS A 78 16.40 -9.69 -5.20
C LYS A 78 16.60 -9.35 -3.73
N ARG A 79 16.29 -8.11 -3.31
CA ARG A 79 16.36 -7.69 -1.90
C ARG A 79 15.51 -8.60 -1.01
N PHE A 80 14.25 -8.82 -1.35
CA PHE A 80 13.37 -9.71 -0.58
C PHE A 80 13.89 -11.14 -0.47
N LYS A 81 14.47 -11.69 -1.54
CA LYS A 81 15.07 -13.04 -1.51
C LYS A 81 16.31 -13.11 -0.63
N ASN A 82 17.12 -12.06 -0.60
CA ASN A 82 18.35 -12.01 0.21
C ASN A 82 18.07 -11.77 1.70
N THR A 83 16.98 -11.08 2.06
CA THR A 83 16.60 -10.84 3.47
C THR A 83 15.97 -12.07 4.13
N LYS A 84 15.53 -13.08 3.35
CA LYS A 84 15.02 -14.36 3.87
C LYS A 84 16.12 -15.43 4.06
N ARG A 85 17.39 -15.03 4.15
CA ARG A 85 18.54 -15.91 4.38
C ARG A 85 19.13 -15.69 5.76
#